data_AF-A0A973H8B5-F1
#
_entry.id   AF-A0A973H8B5-F1
#
_cell.length_a   1.000
_cell.length_b   1.000
_cell.length_c   1.000
_cell.angle_alpha   90.00
_cell.angle_beta   90.00
_cell.angle_gamma   90.00
#
_symmetry.space_group_name_H-M   'P 1'
#
loop_
_entity.id
_entity.type
_entity.pdbx_description
1 polymer ?
#
loop_
_entity_poly.entity_id
_entity_poly.type
_entity_poly.pdbx_seq_one_letter_code
_entity_poly.pdbx_strand_id
1 'polypeptide(L)'
;MSDTVTAVADRATQPLSARLAAVFLPDPLPREGRMAFWDPEDGPLPDGADGRTDLTVVRRHGAGVRRRTAPALTVPLAEALPLLVRARRDPAAHPATACWGAAALHALRLTARGRLL
;
A
#
# COMPACT_ATOMS: atom_id res chain seq x y z
N MET A 1 -8.94 -41.54 10.69
CA MET A 1 -8.52 -40.97 9.40
C MET A 1 -9.02 -39.54 9.43
N SER A 2 -8.17 -38.65 9.93
CA SER A 2 -8.54 -37.33 10.45
C SER A 2 -8.67 -36.31 9.33
N ASP A 3 -9.88 -35.77 9.15
CA ASP A 3 -10.11 -34.54 8.38
C ASP A 3 -9.55 -33.36 9.16
N THR A 4 -8.29 -33.03 8.88
CA THR A 4 -7.73 -31.72 9.21
C THR A 4 -8.01 -30.81 8.02
N VAL A 5 -9.28 -30.44 7.83
CA VAL A 5 -9.62 -29.28 7.01
C VAL A 5 -9.03 -28.08 7.72
N THR A 6 -7.88 -27.67 7.21
CA THR A 6 -7.12 -26.49 7.60
C THR A 6 -8.05 -25.28 7.62
N ALA A 7 -8.36 -24.81 8.82
CA ALA A 7 -9.05 -23.56 9.08
C ALA A 7 -8.15 -22.39 8.63
N VAL A 8 -8.14 -22.11 7.33
CA VAL A 8 -7.56 -20.89 6.73
C VAL A 8 -8.68 -20.16 6.01
N ALA A 9 -9.67 -19.73 6.77
CA ALA A 9 -10.61 -18.69 6.37
C ALA A 9 -11.13 -18.03 7.64
N ASP A 10 -11.13 -16.70 7.63
CA ASP A 10 -11.67 -15.80 8.64
C ASP A 10 -10.77 -15.41 9.82
N ARG A 11 -9.54 -14.96 9.51
CA ARG A 11 -9.06 -13.75 10.20
C ARG A 11 -9.61 -12.58 9.41
N ALA A 12 -10.49 -11.80 10.02
CA ALA A 12 -11.00 -10.57 9.42
C ALA A 12 -9.81 -9.63 9.15
N THR A 13 -9.22 -9.71 7.95
CA THR A 13 -8.24 -8.74 7.47
C THR A 13 -8.95 -7.40 7.44
N GLN A 14 -8.63 -6.51 8.38
CA GLN A 14 -9.16 -5.15 8.30
C GLN A 14 -8.74 -4.57 6.94
N PRO A 15 -9.68 -4.02 6.17
CA PRO A 15 -9.38 -3.50 4.85
C PRO A 15 -8.37 -2.34 4.98
N LEU A 16 -7.35 -2.35 4.12
CA LEU A 16 -6.41 -1.25 3.99
C LEU A 16 -7.16 0.10 3.87
N SER A 17 -6.69 1.11 4.60
CA SER A 17 -7.30 2.43 4.61
C SER A 17 -6.60 3.38 3.63
N ALA A 18 -7.37 4.17 2.88
CA ALA A 18 -6.84 5.20 1.98
C ALA A 18 -6.15 6.37 2.73
N ARG A 19 -6.35 6.47 4.05
CA ARG A 19 -5.69 7.45 4.93
C ARG A 19 -4.22 7.14 5.20
N LEU A 20 -3.80 5.89 5.00
CA LEU A 20 -2.40 5.51 5.12
C LEU A 20 -1.62 6.09 3.95
N ALA A 21 -0.36 6.48 4.18
CA ALA A 21 0.54 6.95 3.15
C ALA A 21 1.10 5.78 2.35
N ALA A 22 0.95 5.82 1.02
CA ALA A 22 1.44 4.77 0.13
C ALA A 22 2.76 5.14 -0.56
N VAL A 23 3.64 4.15 -0.73
CA VAL A 23 4.87 4.22 -1.55
C VAL A 23 5.09 2.90 -2.29
N PHE A 24 5.66 2.96 -3.49
CA PHE A 24 6.09 1.76 -4.22
C PHE A 24 7.48 1.33 -3.78
N LEU A 25 7.65 0.04 -3.48
CA LEU A 25 8.92 -0.61 -3.18
C LEU A 25 9.32 -1.47 -4.38
N PRO A 26 10.39 -1.14 -5.09
CA PRO A 26 10.86 -1.95 -6.20
C PRO A 26 11.47 -3.27 -5.69
N ASP A 27 11.43 -4.27 -6.55
CA ASP A 27 12.10 -5.56 -6.37
C ASP A 27 12.96 -5.86 -7.62
N PRO A 28 14.03 -6.68 -7.54
CA PRO A 28 14.77 -7.12 -8.72
C PRO A 28 13.89 -7.60 -9.88
N LEU A 29 12.76 -8.25 -9.59
CA LEU A 29 11.76 -8.57 -10.60
C LEU A 29 10.67 -7.50 -10.64
N PRO A 30 10.44 -6.80 -11.78
CA PRO A 30 9.47 -5.70 -11.82
C PRO A 30 8.05 -6.05 -11.36
N ARG A 31 7.62 -7.30 -11.59
CA ARG A 31 6.30 -7.81 -11.19
C ARG A 31 6.20 -8.16 -9.70
N GLU A 32 7.31 -8.21 -8.98
CA GLU A 32 7.39 -8.53 -7.55
C GLU A 32 7.44 -7.26 -6.69
N GLY A 33 7.52 -6.08 -7.32
CA GLY A 33 7.37 -4.80 -6.62
C GLY A 33 6.07 -4.70 -5.82
N ARG A 34 6.16 -4.06 -4.66
CA ARG A 34 5.08 -4.01 -3.67
C ARG A 34 4.67 -2.57 -3.37
N MET A 35 3.43 -2.38 -2.93
CA MET A 35 3.00 -1.11 -2.34
C MET A 35 3.10 -1.22 -0.83
N ALA A 36 3.79 -0.27 -0.19
CA ALA A 36 3.87 -0.15 1.25
C ALA A 36 2.97 0.96 1.77
N PHE A 37 2.23 0.67 2.82
CA PHE A 37 1.30 1.58 3.50
C PHE A 37 1.75 1.78 4.95
N TRP A 38 1.94 3.03 5.35
CA TRP A 38 2.31 3.41 6.73
C TRP A 38 1.44 4.55 7.23
N ASP A 39 1.33 4.69 8.55
CA ASP A 39 0.53 5.75 9.17
C ASP A 39 1.39 6.98 9.52
N PRO A 40 1.09 8.17 8.96
CA PRO A 40 1.71 9.42 9.38
C PRO A 40 1.54 9.76 10.86
N GLU A 41 0.50 9.25 11.51
CA GLU A 41 0.25 9.49 12.93
C GLU A 41 0.73 8.31 13.81
N ASP A 42 1.49 7.38 13.24
CA ASP A 42 2.04 6.18 13.90
C ASP A 42 0.94 5.31 14.57
N GLY A 43 -0.27 5.34 14.01
CA GLY A 43 -1.41 4.50 14.41
C GLY A 43 -1.23 3.01 14.08
N PRO A 44 -2.07 2.14 14.67
CA PRO A 44 -1.99 0.71 14.44
C PRO A 44 -2.31 0.36 12.99
N LEU A 45 -1.46 -0.47 12.38
CA LEU A 45 -1.71 -1.01 11.05
C LEU A 45 -2.57 -2.28 11.12
N PRO A 46 -3.39 -2.56 10.08
CA PRO A 46 -4.18 -3.78 10.00
C PRO A 46 -3.34 -5.04 10.21
N ASP A 47 -3.91 -5.99 10.96
CA ASP A 47 -3.34 -7.32 11.10
C ASP A 47 -3.77 -8.20 9.92
N GLY A 48 -2.79 -8.85 9.28
CA GLY A 48 -3.01 -9.66 8.09
C GLY A 48 -1.69 -10.20 7.57
N ALA A 49 -1.67 -11.48 7.19
CA ALA A 49 -0.48 -12.26 6.93
C ALA A 49 0.43 -11.67 5.83
N ASP A 50 1.73 -11.75 6.08
CA ASP A 50 2.87 -11.46 5.19
C ASP A 50 2.94 -10.04 4.60
N GLY A 51 4.03 -9.35 4.93
CA GLY A 51 4.35 -8.05 4.34
C GLY A 51 4.60 -6.91 5.31
N ARG A 52 4.69 -7.14 6.63
CA ARG A 52 5.21 -6.10 7.54
C ARG A 52 6.66 -5.78 7.18
N THR A 53 6.98 -4.49 7.15
CA THR A 53 8.33 -3.98 6.91
C THR A 53 8.55 -2.67 7.65
N ASP A 54 9.79 -2.23 7.70
CA ASP A 54 10.19 -0.95 8.26
C ASP A 54 10.63 -0.01 7.14
N LEU A 55 9.97 1.14 7.02
CA LEU A 55 10.35 2.19 6.08
C LEU A 55 11.19 3.25 6.78
N THR A 56 12.25 3.71 6.12
CA THR A 56 12.89 4.97 6.52
C THR A 56 12.17 6.14 5.85
N VAL A 57 11.49 6.95 6.64
CA VAL A 57 10.74 8.12 6.18
C VAL A 57 11.36 9.42 6.69
N VAL A 58 11.18 10.50 5.94
CA VAL A 58 11.55 11.85 6.36
C VAL A 58 10.30 12.55 6.87
N ARG A 59 10.30 12.92 8.15
CA ARG A 59 9.17 13.56 8.83
C ARG A 59 9.58 14.93 9.35
N ARG A 60 8.62 15.84 9.48
CA ARG A 60 8.83 17.14 10.15
C ARG A 60 9.23 16.91 11.61
N HIS A 61 10.15 17.72 12.09
CA HIS A 61 10.59 17.71 13.48
C HIS A 61 11.03 19.12 13.89
N GLY A 62 10.18 19.79 14.70
CA GLY A 62 10.34 21.20 15.01
C GLY A 62 10.34 22.04 13.72
N ALA A 63 11.34 22.90 13.57
CA ALA A 63 11.54 23.73 12.37
C ALA A 63 12.24 23.01 11.20
N GLY A 64 12.61 21.73 11.35
CA GLY A 64 13.34 20.97 10.34
C GLY A 64 12.70 19.63 10.00
N VAL A 65 13.51 18.71 9.45
CA VAL A 65 13.11 17.33 9.15
C VAL A 65 14.11 16.34 9.74
N ARG A 66 13.63 15.15 10.12
CA ARG A 66 14.48 14.04 10.57
C ARG A 66 14.05 12.73 9.93
N ARG A 67 15.03 11.83 9.74
CA ARG A 67 14.78 10.45 9.36
C ARG A 67 14.22 9.68 10.57
N ARG A 68 13.21 8.86 10.32
CA ARG A 68 12.57 7.97 11.29
C ARG A 68 12.24 6.64 10.62
N THR A 69 12.29 5.57 11.41
CA THR A 69 11.73 4.28 11.02
C THR A 69 10.23 4.33 11.27
N ALA A 70 9.43 3.88 10.30
CA ALA A 70 7.99 3.75 10.41
C ALA A 70 7.58 2.33 10.02
N PRO A 71 6.75 1.65 10.83
CA PRO A 71 6.20 0.36 10.44
C PRO A 71 5.30 0.56 9.22
N ALA A 72 5.32 -0.41 8.32
CA ALA A 72 4.51 -0.41 7.12
C ALA A 72 3.96 -1.80 6.81
N LEU A 73 2.80 -1.82 6.16
CA LEU A 73 2.21 -3.03 5.60
C LEU A 73 2.43 -3.03 4.09
N THR A 74 3.04 -4.09 3.57
CA THR A 74 3.30 -4.26 2.14
C THR A 74 2.36 -5.26 1.51
N VAL A 75 1.76 -4.88 0.40
CA VAL A 75 0.89 -5.75 -0.41
C VAL A 75 1.38 -5.78 -1.85
N PRO A 76 1.13 -6.86 -2.61
CA PRO A 76 1.39 -6.88 -4.04
C PRO A 76 0.67 -5.71 -4.74
N LEU A 77 1.28 -5.14 -5.78
CA LEU A 77 0.68 -4.04 -6.52
C LEU A 77 -0.73 -4.38 -7.02
N ALA A 78 -0.94 -5.61 -7.49
CA ALA A 78 -2.24 -6.09 -7.96
C ALA A 78 -3.34 -5.99 -6.90
N GLU A 79 -3.03 -6.28 -5.64
CA GLU A 79 -3.97 -6.20 -4.52
C GLU A 79 -4.23 -4.75 -4.09
N ALA A 80 -3.23 -3.87 -4.21
CA ALA A 80 -3.38 -2.45 -3.90
C ALA A 80 -4.22 -1.67 -4.94
N LEU A 81 -4.25 -2.12 -6.20
CA LEU A 81 -4.84 -1.37 -7.32
C LEU A 81 -6.29 -0.92 -7.08
N PRO A 82 -7.24 -1.76 -6.63
CA PRO A 82 -8.62 -1.34 -6.39
C PRO A 82 -8.72 -0.21 -5.36
N LEU A 83 -7.90 -0.25 -4.31
CA LEU A 83 -7.83 0.80 -3.29
C LEU A 83 -7.25 2.09 -3.87
N LEU A 84 -6.10 2.01 -4.55
CA LEU A 84 -5.43 3.18 -5.12
C LEU A 84 -6.32 3.93 -6.11
N VAL A 85 -6.98 3.21 -7.02
CA VAL A 85 -7.87 3.82 -8.02
C VAL A 85 -9.05 4.56 -7.37
N ARG A 86 -9.61 4.04 -6.27
CA ARG A 86 -10.67 4.70 -5.49
C ARG A 86 -10.14 5.92 -4.74
N ALA A 87 -8.99 5.77 -4.07
CA ALA A 87 -8.36 6.80 -3.23
C ALA A 87 -8.09 8.12 -3.98
N ARG A 88 -7.82 8.06 -5.29
CA ARG A 88 -7.61 9.26 -6.13
C ARG A 88 -8.70 10.33 -5.96
N ARG A 89 -9.95 9.92 -5.72
CA ARG A 89 -11.10 10.83 -5.60
C ARG A 89 -11.60 10.98 -4.17
N ASP A 90 -10.97 10.31 -3.21
CA ASP A 90 -11.39 10.35 -1.82
C ASP A 90 -10.76 11.57 -1.12
N PRO A 91 -11.56 12.53 -0.63
CA PRO A 91 -11.04 13.68 0.11
C PRO A 91 -10.33 13.31 1.41
N ALA A 92 -10.61 12.13 1.97
CA ALA A 92 -9.95 11.63 3.16
C ALA A 92 -8.68 10.84 2.85
N ALA A 93 -8.33 10.61 1.57
CA ALA A 93 -7.12 9.88 1.23
C ALA A 93 -5.86 10.68 1.56
N HIS A 94 -4.80 9.98 1.97
CA HIS A 94 -3.50 10.60 2.08
C HIS A 94 -3.03 11.09 0.70
N PRO A 95 -2.39 12.28 0.60
CA PRO A 95 -1.96 12.83 -0.70
C PRO A 95 -1.07 11.88 -1.52
N ALA A 96 -0.15 11.16 -0.86
CA ALA A 96 0.69 10.17 -1.54
C ALA A 96 -0.13 9.01 -2.14
N THR A 97 -1.17 8.57 -1.45
CA THR A 97 -2.05 7.47 -1.87
C THR A 97 -2.95 7.90 -3.02
N ALA A 98 -3.50 9.12 -2.95
CA ALA A 98 -4.24 9.72 -4.05
C ALA A 98 -3.36 9.91 -5.31
N CYS A 99 -2.10 10.30 -5.14
CA CYS A 99 -1.12 10.43 -6.21
C CYS A 99 -0.87 9.08 -6.91
N TRP A 100 -0.60 8.02 -6.15
CA TRP A 100 -0.46 6.67 -6.70
C TRP A 100 -1.75 6.18 -7.39
N GLY A 101 -2.92 6.57 -6.88
CA GLY A 101 -4.19 6.35 -7.55
C GLY A 101 -4.30 7.01 -8.93
N ALA A 102 -3.82 8.25 -9.06
CA ALA A 102 -3.74 8.95 -10.34
C ALA A 102 -2.77 8.27 -11.30
N ALA A 103 -1.59 7.86 -10.81
CA ALA A 103 -0.59 7.13 -11.60
C ALA A 103 -1.14 5.79 -12.10
N ALA A 104 -1.77 5.00 -11.23
CA ALA A 104 -2.38 3.72 -11.58
C ALA A 104 -3.45 3.88 -12.67
N LEU A 105 -4.37 4.84 -12.52
CA LEU A 105 -5.39 5.10 -13.52
C LEU A 105 -4.79 5.56 -14.86
N HIS A 106 -3.71 6.35 -14.83
CA HIS A 106 -3.01 6.77 -16.04
C HIS A 106 -2.36 5.57 -16.75
N ALA A 107 -1.64 4.71 -16.00
CA ALA A 107 -1.04 3.49 -16.53
C ALA A 107 -2.09 2.57 -17.17
N LEU A 108 -3.19 2.30 -16.46
CA LEU A 108 -4.29 1.47 -16.99
C LEU A 108 -4.90 2.04 -18.28
N ARG A 109 -5.01 3.37 -18.39
CA ARG A 109 -5.48 4.03 -19.62
C ARG A 109 -4.48 3.90 -20.77
N LEU A 110 -3.18 3.88 -20.49
CA LEU A 110 -2.16 3.61 -21.51
C LEU A 110 -2.23 2.15 -21.96
N THR A 111 -2.33 1.21 -21.02
CA THR A 111 -2.47 -0.23 -21.30
C THR A 111 -3.71 -0.50 -22.16
N ALA A 112 -4.88 0.00 -21.74
CA ALA A 112 -6.14 -0.21 -22.44
C ALA A 112 -6.15 0.37 -23.86
N ARG A 113 -5.28 1.35 -24.14
CA ARG A 113 -5.12 1.95 -25.48
C ARG A 113 -4.00 1.32 -26.30
N GLY A 114 -3.36 0.25 -25.82
CA GLY A 114 -2.23 -0.39 -26.50
C GLY A 114 -1.00 0.51 -26.61
N ARG A 115 -0.78 1.41 -25.63
CA ARG A 115 0.33 2.37 -25.63
C ARG A 115 1.51 1.96 -24.74
N LEU A 116 1.52 0.71 -24.28
CA LEU A 116 2.68 0.09 -23.63
C LEU A 116 3.27 -0.88 -24.66
N LEU A 117 4.54 -0.66 -25.01
CA LEU A 117 5.30 -1.41 -26.01
C LEU A 117 6.07 -2.56 -25.36
#